data_AF-A0A958MTC6-F1
#
_entry.id   AF-A0A958MTC6-F1
#
_cell.length_a   1.000
_cell.length_b   1.000
_cell.length_c   1.000
_cell.angle_alpha   90.00
_cell.angle_beta   90.00
_cell.angle_gamma   90.00
#
_symmetry.space_group_name_H-M   'P 1'
#
loop_
_entity.id
_entity.type
_entity.pdbx_description
1 polymer ?
#
loop_
_entity_poly.entity_id
_entity_poly.type
_entity_poly.pdbx_seq_one_letter_code
_entity_poly.pdbx_strand_id
1 'polypeptide(L)'
;MPEIPEAQNLAPFLPLNFIVQQFSRELRKRFDASCDDQGIWNWWFMKSMKWAYRMDQANRRSLIMALSNNLARGAENIVDLDGNKIVDGVRVTLQKNLSWSQSQSQPSIKYFNSMTGIAQENWLREIYINPFFYWLDFDTRGNLGCRATSNGKQYFEFPFNIAHPDWGFINNNLDGGVLQSDTAEPDSGPYRLTIGYEKNPWVMVYSAVEARTTTRNIFHPFGPPIELRARSYAKPFGGRMGPWYADQWPSGAQESTGQKVDIRGQPRVGWADGLLANKDDPDRFPNYSRFPGDPLGLASVLAQSASTNLRNQFQGSLDFYFDVYSSHVLGGTNDPLAWNRKLNNGNIRPRMYEIAAIAPDLFDITYYSIDPNYWGNYGSRIERARQALGLPEDLPVRADLGSRGGVDELRNFSVQQQMELANRPDLRTNDAFYYIRNKVHLLTGWLPGPQANTYFPADGQSSLPVGDSKFPFGMCPKPDYST
;
A
#
# COMPACT_ATOMS: atom_id res chain seq x y z
N MET A 1 -24.90 -18.37 16.66
CA MET A 1 -25.91 -19.19 15.96
C MET A 1 -26.60 -20.11 16.96
N PRO A 2 -27.89 -20.49 16.79
CA PRO A 2 -28.53 -21.47 17.66
C PRO A 2 -27.93 -22.88 17.45
N GLU A 3 -27.92 -23.71 18.50
CA GLU A 3 -27.53 -25.13 18.44
C GLU A 3 -28.39 -25.88 17.39
N ILE A 4 -27.79 -26.79 16.61
CA ILE A 4 -28.57 -27.67 15.74
C ILE A 4 -29.36 -28.63 16.64
N PRO A 5 -30.71 -28.58 16.65
CA PRO A 5 -31.49 -29.47 17.49
C PRO A 5 -31.28 -30.93 17.05
N GLU A 6 -30.99 -31.82 18.01
CA GLU A 6 -30.99 -33.25 17.76
C GLU A 6 -32.43 -33.74 17.61
N ALA A 7 -32.73 -34.40 16.48
CA ALA A 7 -34.04 -34.99 16.28
C ALA A 7 -34.30 -36.07 17.35
N GLN A 8 -35.29 -35.85 18.21
CA GLN A 8 -35.69 -36.83 19.22
C GLN A 8 -36.37 -38.03 18.56
N ASN A 9 -36.03 -39.24 19.02
CA ASN A 9 -36.66 -40.46 18.51
C ASN A 9 -38.03 -40.66 19.15
N LEU A 10 -39.05 -40.04 18.56
CA LEU A 10 -40.42 -40.08 19.06
C LEU A 10 -41.13 -41.42 18.80
N ALA A 11 -40.58 -42.27 17.91
CA ALA A 11 -41.09 -43.60 17.63
C ALA A 11 -39.97 -44.51 17.05
N PRO A 12 -39.23 -45.26 17.90
CA PRO A 12 -38.04 -46.03 17.52
C PRO A 12 -38.32 -47.25 16.63
N PHE A 13 -39.59 -47.62 16.46
CA PHE A 13 -40.06 -48.71 15.62
C PHE A 13 -40.30 -48.30 14.15
N LEU A 14 -40.17 -47.01 13.82
CA LEU A 14 -40.28 -46.51 12.45
C LEU A 14 -38.86 -46.31 11.86
N PRO A 15 -38.46 -47.08 10.83
CA PRO A 15 -37.11 -47.01 10.25
C PRO A 15 -36.69 -45.60 9.77
N LEU A 16 -37.65 -44.80 9.30
CA LEU A 16 -37.43 -43.43 8.84
C LEU A 16 -37.00 -42.50 9.99
N ASN A 17 -37.54 -42.69 11.20
CA ASN A 17 -37.16 -41.89 12.37
C ASN A 17 -35.73 -42.19 12.83
N PHE A 18 -35.31 -43.44 12.71
CA PHE A 18 -33.93 -43.85 12.98
C PHE A 18 -32.95 -43.22 11.97
N ILE A 19 -33.30 -43.21 10.69
CA ILE A 19 -32.48 -42.60 9.63
C ILE A 19 -32.35 -41.09 9.83
N VAL A 20 -33.46 -40.39 10.13
CA VAL A 20 -33.46 -38.94 10.40
C VAL A 20 -32.65 -38.60 11.64
N GLN A 21 -32.72 -39.42 12.70
CA GLN A 21 -31.91 -39.24 13.91
C GLN A 21 -30.41 -39.46 13.64
N GLN A 22 -30.03 -40.49 12.89
CA GLN A 22 -28.63 -40.73 12.53
C GLN A 22 -28.08 -39.62 11.64
N PHE A 23 -28.85 -39.14 10.67
CA PHE A 23 -28.47 -38.00 9.84
C PHE A 23 -28.33 -36.70 10.66
N SER A 24 -29.25 -36.44 11.58
CA SER A 24 -29.17 -35.30 12.52
C SER A 24 -27.93 -35.38 13.41
N ARG A 25 -27.58 -36.57 13.91
CA ARG A 25 -26.34 -36.80 14.69
C ARG A 25 -25.08 -36.61 13.87
N GLU A 26 -25.05 -37.08 12.63
CA GLU A 26 -23.91 -36.89 11.74
C GLU A 26 -23.75 -35.41 11.32
N LEU A 27 -24.85 -34.70 11.08
CA LEU A 27 -24.80 -33.26 10.86
C LEU A 27 -24.31 -32.51 12.10
N ARG A 28 -24.77 -32.89 13.30
CA ARG A 28 -24.31 -32.30 14.56
C ARG A 28 -22.83 -32.57 14.80
N LYS A 29 -22.36 -33.81 14.62
CA LYS A 29 -20.94 -34.15 14.72
C LYS A 29 -20.06 -33.38 13.72
N ARG A 30 -20.52 -33.24 12.46
CA ARG A 30 -19.80 -32.44 11.45
C ARG A 30 -19.79 -30.96 11.79
N PHE A 31 -20.88 -30.44 12.34
CA PHE A 31 -20.98 -29.07 12.81
C PHE A 31 -20.09 -28.82 14.04
N ASP A 32 -20.11 -29.72 15.02
CA ASP A 32 -19.28 -29.65 16.23
C ASP A 32 -17.78 -29.76 15.87
N ALA A 33 -17.40 -30.72 15.03
CA ALA A 33 -16.03 -30.85 14.53
C ALA A 33 -15.59 -29.59 13.76
N SER A 34 -16.45 -29.08 12.87
CA SER A 34 -16.16 -27.82 12.19
C SER A 34 -16.07 -26.65 13.17
N CYS A 35 -16.81 -26.63 14.27
CA CYS A 35 -16.83 -25.51 15.21
C CYS A 35 -15.55 -25.44 16.05
N ASP A 36 -15.02 -26.58 16.47
CA ASP A 36 -13.73 -26.67 17.16
C ASP A 36 -12.56 -26.18 16.28
N ASP A 37 -12.61 -26.45 14.97
CA ASP A 37 -11.57 -26.07 14.02
C ASP A 37 -11.59 -24.57 13.67
N GLN A 38 -12.78 -23.98 13.56
CA GLN A 38 -12.96 -22.64 12.96
C GLN A 38 -12.30 -21.52 13.77
N GLY A 39 -12.25 -21.62 15.10
CA GLY A 39 -11.57 -20.62 15.93
C GLY A 39 -10.07 -20.55 15.62
N ILE A 40 -9.42 -21.72 15.50
CA ILE A 40 -7.99 -21.83 15.22
C ILE A 40 -7.68 -21.32 13.81
N TRP A 41 -8.47 -21.71 12.81
CA TRP A 41 -8.30 -21.25 11.43
C TRP A 41 -8.59 -19.75 11.26
N ASN A 42 -9.58 -19.20 11.96
CA ASN A 42 -9.86 -17.77 11.98
C ASN A 42 -8.71 -16.97 12.60
N TRP A 43 -8.19 -17.42 13.74
CA TRP A 43 -7.03 -16.82 14.38
C TRP A 43 -5.84 -16.81 13.43
N TRP A 44 -5.49 -17.98 12.88
CA TRP A 44 -4.35 -18.11 12.00
C TRP A 44 -4.50 -17.25 10.74
N PHE A 45 -5.66 -17.28 10.07
CA PHE A 45 -5.88 -16.50 8.85
C PHE A 45 -5.73 -15.00 9.09
N MET A 46 -6.31 -14.48 10.17
CA MET A 46 -6.15 -13.07 10.55
C MET A 46 -4.67 -12.74 10.83
N LYS A 47 -3.96 -13.59 11.58
CA LYS A 47 -2.55 -13.40 11.90
C LYS A 47 -1.66 -13.40 10.65
N SER A 48 -1.89 -14.34 9.74
CA SER A 48 -1.18 -14.41 8.46
C SER A 48 -1.44 -13.18 7.60
N MET A 49 -2.70 -12.74 7.48
CA MET A 49 -3.04 -11.52 6.74
C MET A 49 -2.35 -10.28 7.31
N LYS A 50 -2.40 -10.10 8.64
CA LYS A 50 -1.71 -9.00 9.32
C LYS A 50 -0.21 -9.03 9.08
N TRP A 51 0.40 -10.21 9.22
CA TRP A 51 1.84 -10.39 9.05
C TRP A 51 2.27 -10.16 7.59
N ALA A 52 1.54 -10.71 6.62
CA ALA A 52 1.79 -10.49 5.20
C ALA A 52 1.70 -9.00 4.83
N TYR A 53 0.67 -8.31 5.31
CA TYR A 53 0.49 -6.88 5.11
C TYR A 53 1.68 -6.07 5.65
N ARG A 54 2.09 -6.40 6.88
CA ARG A 54 3.25 -5.77 7.53
C ARG A 54 4.56 -5.99 6.76
N MET A 55 4.79 -7.20 6.26
CA MET A 55 5.96 -7.51 5.43
C MET A 55 5.94 -6.73 4.11
N ASP A 56 4.78 -6.61 3.46
CA ASP A 56 4.66 -5.86 2.21
C ASP A 56 4.93 -4.36 2.42
N GLN A 57 4.34 -3.77 3.46
CA GLN A 57 4.62 -2.40 3.86
C GLN A 57 6.11 -2.21 4.16
N ALA A 58 6.72 -3.08 4.96
CA ALA A 58 8.13 -3.01 5.32
C ALA A 58 9.06 -2.98 4.10
N ASN A 59 8.77 -3.79 3.07
CA ASN A 59 9.54 -3.82 1.84
C ASN A 59 9.41 -2.52 1.04
N ARG A 60 8.18 -2.05 0.79
CA ARG A 60 7.93 -0.81 0.06
C ARG A 60 8.46 0.42 0.79
N ARG A 61 8.31 0.44 2.12
CA ARG A 61 8.83 1.46 3.01
C ARG A 61 10.35 1.55 2.96
N SER A 62 11.04 0.42 3.04
CA SER A 62 12.51 0.38 2.95
C SER A 62 13.00 0.90 1.60
N LEU A 63 12.26 0.61 0.51
CA LEU A 63 12.51 1.19 -0.81
C LEU A 63 12.34 2.72 -0.80
N ILE A 64 11.23 3.23 -0.28
CA ILE A 64 10.97 4.68 -0.19
C ILE A 64 12.08 5.37 0.62
N MET A 65 12.51 4.77 1.73
CA MET A 65 13.63 5.27 2.54
C MET A 65 14.94 5.31 1.74
N ALA A 66 15.29 4.25 1.01
CA ALA A 66 16.50 4.22 0.21
C ALA A 66 16.48 5.29 -0.90
N LEU A 67 15.35 5.46 -1.58
CA LEU A 67 15.17 6.50 -2.60
C LEU A 67 15.24 7.91 -1.99
N SER A 68 14.63 8.13 -0.82
CA SER A 68 14.73 9.39 -0.09
C SER A 68 16.17 9.69 0.33
N ASN A 69 16.89 8.70 0.87
CA ASN A 69 18.28 8.84 1.25
C ASN A 69 19.17 9.12 0.05
N ASN A 70 18.88 8.52 -1.11
CA ASN A 70 19.54 8.86 -2.37
C ASN A 70 19.31 10.32 -2.77
N LEU A 71 18.09 10.85 -2.62
CA LEU A 71 17.81 12.27 -2.86
C LEU A 71 18.60 13.18 -1.92
N ALA A 72 18.85 12.76 -0.67
CA ALA A 72 19.62 13.55 0.29
C ALA A 72 21.15 13.53 0.06
N ARG A 73 21.64 12.68 -0.86
CA ARG A 73 23.07 12.62 -1.19
C ARG A 73 23.56 13.93 -1.78
N GLY A 74 24.84 14.21 -1.55
CA GLY A 74 25.52 15.35 -2.18
C GLY A 74 25.44 15.32 -3.70
N ALA A 75 25.53 16.49 -4.32
CA ALA A 75 25.41 16.71 -5.76
C ALA A 75 26.26 15.76 -6.62
N GLU A 76 27.45 15.37 -6.14
CA GLU A 76 28.39 14.48 -6.86
C GLU A 76 28.14 12.98 -6.65
N ASN A 77 27.20 12.62 -5.77
CA ASN A 77 26.95 11.25 -5.30
C ASN A 77 25.51 10.77 -5.45
N ILE A 78 24.58 11.68 -5.76
CA ILE A 78 23.20 11.29 -6.11
C ILE A 78 23.21 10.49 -7.41
N VAL A 79 22.53 9.34 -7.39
CA VAL A 79 22.41 8.46 -8.56
C VAL A 79 21.00 8.49 -9.14
N ASP A 80 20.89 8.21 -10.43
CA ASP A 80 19.61 7.96 -11.09
C ASP A 80 19.09 6.54 -10.81
N LEU A 81 17.94 6.21 -11.41
CA LEU A 81 17.31 4.90 -11.23
C LEU A 81 18.06 3.74 -11.91
N ASP A 82 19.04 4.04 -12.77
CA ASP A 82 19.94 3.06 -13.37
C ASP A 82 21.26 2.91 -12.60
N GLY A 83 21.41 3.65 -11.50
CA GLY A 83 22.58 3.62 -10.63
C GLY A 83 23.73 4.51 -11.09
N ASN A 84 23.55 5.31 -12.14
CA ASN A 84 24.57 6.22 -12.63
C ASN A 84 24.51 7.55 -11.88
N LYS A 85 25.65 8.21 -11.70
CA LYS A 85 25.66 9.55 -11.09
C LYS A 85 24.97 10.54 -12.01
N ILE A 86 24.05 11.33 -11.45
CA ILE A 86 23.29 12.33 -12.24
C ILE A 86 24.24 13.36 -12.87
N VAL A 87 25.28 13.78 -12.14
CA VAL A 87 26.27 14.75 -12.63
C VAL A 87 27.02 14.26 -13.87
N ASP A 88 27.24 12.95 -14.00
CA ASP A 88 27.93 12.38 -15.16
C ASP A 88 27.02 12.43 -16.39
N GLY A 89 25.73 12.12 -16.23
CA GLY A 89 24.74 12.28 -17.30
C GLY A 89 24.61 13.73 -17.77
N VAL A 90 24.61 14.68 -16.82
CA VAL A 90 24.64 16.12 -17.13
C VAL A 90 25.91 16.50 -17.89
N ARG A 91 27.08 15.99 -17.48
CA ARG A 91 28.37 16.25 -18.13
C ARG A 91 28.38 15.76 -19.57
N VAL A 92 27.96 14.52 -19.81
CA VAL A 92 27.88 13.93 -21.14
C VAL A 92 26.91 14.72 -22.03
N THR A 93 25.75 15.10 -21.49
CA THR A 93 24.76 15.89 -22.23
C THR A 93 25.31 17.25 -22.64
N LEU A 94 25.96 17.97 -21.74
CA LEU A 94 26.55 19.27 -22.04
C LEU A 94 27.70 19.16 -23.04
N GLN A 95 28.63 18.23 -22.83
CA GLN A 95 29.77 18.03 -23.74
C GLN A 95 29.34 17.75 -25.18
N LYS A 96 28.27 16.96 -25.38
CA LYS A 96 27.72 16.67 -26.71
C LYS A 96 27.05 17.87 -27.39
N ASN A 97 26.68 18.90 -26.63
CA ASN A 97 26.01 20.10 -27.14
C ASN A 97 26.95 21.32 -27.29
N LEU A 98 28.24 21.18 -27.00
CA LEU A 98 29.20 22.27 -27.20
C LEU A 98 29.58 22.39 -28.67
N SER A 99 29.70 23.63 -29.14
CA SER A 99 30.36 23.92 -30.42
C SER A 99 31.86 23.61 -30.33
N TRP A 100 32.50 23.44 -31.48
CA TRP A 100 33.94 23.16 -31.56
C TRP A 100 34.81 24.20 -30.84
N SER A 101 34.47 25.50 -30.92
CA SER A 101 35.21 26.55 -30.21
C SER A 101 35.08 26.42 -28.69
N GLN A 102 33.90 26.04 -28.19
CA GLN A 102 33.64 25.91 -26.77
C GLN A 102 34.28 24.65 -26.17
N SER A 103 34.33 23.54 -26.93
CA SER A 103 34.92 22.28 -26.44
C SER A 103 36.42 22.40 -26.14
N GLN A 104 37.13 23.35 -26.76
CA GLN A 104 38.54 23.63 -26.48
C GLN A 104 38.77 24.27 -25.10
N SER A 105 37.75 24.87 -24.50
CA SER A 105 37.88 25.65 -23.26
C SER A 105 37.77 24.84 -21.96
N GLN A 106 37.51 23.53 -22.05
CA GLN A 106 37.12 22.65 -20.94
C GLN A 106 35.95 23.23 -20.11
N PRO A 107 34.69 22.85 -20.41
CA PRO A 107 33.52 23.40 -19.71
C PRO A 107 33.55 23.08 -18.21
N SER A 108 33.29 24.08 -17.37
CA SER A 108 33.06 23.88 -15.94
C SER A 108 31.57 23.63 -15.70
N ILE A 109 31.27 22.57 -14.94
CA ILE A 109 29.90 22.11 -14.70
C ILE A 109 29.72 21.96 -13.20
N LYS A 110 28.64 22.54 -12.68
CA LYS A 110 28.23 22.40 -11.28
C LYS A 110 26.80 21.91 -11.24
N TYR A 111 26.58 20.82 -10.51
CA TYR A 111 25.26 20.35 -10.17
C TYR A 111 24.90 20.80 -8.76
N PHE A 112 23.66 21.22 -8.57
CA PHE A 112 23.09 21.61 -7.28
C PHE A 112 21.89 20.71 -6.98
N ASN A 113 21.86 20.20 -5.76
CA ASN A 113 20.75 19.40 -5.23
C ASN A 113 20.24 20.05 -3.94
N SER A 114 18.99 20.50 -3.94
CA SER A 114 18.39 21.17 -2.77
C SER A 114 18.23 20.27 -1.55
N MET A 115 18.23 18.96 -1.74
CA MET A 115 18.03 17.97 -0.69
C MET A 115 19.33 17.58 0.02
N THR A 116 20.47 18.09 -0.44
CA THR A 116 21.79 17.74 0.12
C THR A 116 21.82 17.97 1.63
N GLY A 117 22.00 16.90 2.41
CA GLY A 117 22.11 16.98 3.86
C GLY A 117 20.79 17.18 4.61
N ILE A 118 19.65 17.19 3.92
CA ILE A 118 18.32 17.22 4.58
C ILE A 118 17.95 15.79 4.97
N ALA A 119 17.85 15.52 6.27
CA ALA A 119 17.38 14.24 6.80
C ALA A 119 15.94 13.95 6.35
N GLN A 120 15.64 12.68 6.05
CA GLN A 120 14.33 12.24 5.55
C GLN A 120 13.19 12.75 6.44
N GLU A 121 13.29 12.52 7.74
CA GLU A 121 12.26 12.82 8.73
C GLU A 121 11.83 14.30 8.77
N ASN A 122 12.65 15.21 8.25
CA ASN A 122 12.34 16.64 8.18
C ASN A 122 11.44 17.01 6.99
N TRP A 123 11.38 16.17 5.96
CA TRP A 123 10.65 16.49 4.73
C TRP A 123 9.66 15.41 4.27
N LEU A 124 9.89 14.16 4.67
CA LEU A 124 9.07 13.00 4.35
C LEU A 124 8.81 12.22 5.64
N ARG A 125 7.70 12.55 6.28
CA ARG A 125 7.31 12.03 7.59
C ARG A 125 6.37 10.86 7.45
N GLU A 126 6.59 9.81 8.21
CA GLU A 126 5.71 8.64 8.24
C GLU A 126 4.50 8.86 9.14
N ILE A 127 3.36 8.31 8.73
CA ILE A 127 2.11 8.34 9.50
C ILE A 127 1.88 6.97 10.13
N TYR A 128 2.51 6.75 11.29
CA TYR A 128 2.35 5.50 12.03
C TYR A 128 0.95 5.32 12.59
N ILE A 129 0.46 4.08 12.57
CA ILE A 129 -0.88 3.71 13.03
C ILE A 129 -0.83 2.45 13.92
N ASN A 130 -1.88 2.22 14.71
CA ASN A 130 -2.00 1.03 15.57
C ASN A 130 -3.44 0.47 15.51
N PRO A 131 -3.79 -0.21 14.40
CA PRO A 131 -5.13 -0.76 14.18
C PRO A 131 -5.47 -1.88 15.16
N PHE A 132 -6.77 -2.00 15.50
CA PHE A 132 -7.29 -3.21 16.13
C PHE A 132 -7.82 -4.19 15.09
N PHE A 133 -7.28 -5.41 15.13
CA PHE A 133 -7.84 -6.54 14.40
C PHE A 133 -8.58 -7.45 15.37
N TYR A 134 -9.81 -7.78 15.01
CA TYR A 134 -10.63 -8.76 15.70
C TYR A 134 -10.77 -10.01 14.85
N TRP A 135 -10.90 -11.13 15.54
CA TRP A 135 -11.21 -12.41 14.95
C TRP A 135 -12.28 -13.10 15.79
N LEU A 136 -13.01 -14.03 15.18
CA LEU A 136 -14.09 -14.74 15.84
C LEU A 136 -13.59 -16.07 16.40
N ASP A 137 -13.64 -16.20 17.72
CA ASP A 137 -13.43 -17.46 18.41
C ASP A 137 -14.76 -18.10 18.78
N PHE A 138 -14.77 -19.42 18.86
CA PHE A 138 -15.95 -20.20 19.23
C PHE A 138 -15.68 -20.93 20.54
N ASP A 139 -16.53 -20.71 21.54
CA ASP A 139 -16.40 -21.37 22.84
C ASP A 139 -17.04 -22.75 22.79
N THR A 140 -16.23 -23.80 22.94
CA THR A 140 -16.68 -25.19 22.94
C THR A 140 -16.73 -25.79 24.36
N ARG A 141 -16.60 -24.98 25.41
CA ARG A 141 -16.71 -25.43 26.81
C ARG A 141 -18.14 -25.85 27.16
N GLY A 142 -18.36 -27.16 27.17
CA GLY A 142 -19.49 -27.80 27.85
C GLY A 142 -19.93 -29.09 27.19
N ASN A 143 -20.44 -30.04 27.98
CA ASN A 143 -21.06 -31.30 27.50
C ASN A 143 -22.35 -31.09 26.66
N LEU A 144 -22.60 -29.89 26.12
CA LEU A 144 -23.82 -29.49 25.44
C LEU A 144 -23.65 -29.29 23.90
N GLY A 145 -22.48 -29.64 23.34
CA GLY A 145 -22.18 -29.42 21.92
C GLY A 145 -21.73 -27.99 21.61
N CYS A 146 -21.31 -27.72 20.37
CA CYS A 146 -20.81 -26.41 19.96
C CYS A 146 -21.83 -25.31 20.26
N ARG A 147 -21.50 -24.44 21.23
CA ARG A 147 -22.16 -23.16 21.38
C ARG A 147 -21.44 -22.17 20.47
N ALA A 148 -22.05 -21.91 19.32
CA ALA A 148 -21.59 -20.85 18.42
C ALA A 148 -21.90 -19.45 18.99
N THR A 149 -21.52 -19.20 20.25
CA THR A 149 -21.30 -17.87 20.81
C THR A 149 -19.97 -17.40 20.26
N SER A 150 -20.04 -16.59 19.19
CA SER A 150 -18.87 -15.95 18.61
C SER A 150 -18.36 -14.91 19.60
N ASN A 151 -17.19 -15.15 20.17
CA ASN A 151 -16.49 -14.16 20.98
C ASN A 151 -15.50 -13.43 20.07
N GLY A 152 -15.70 -12.13 19.91
CA GLY A 152 -14.71 -11.28 19.24
C GLY A 152 -13.47 -11.19 20.11
N LYS A 153 -12.36 -11.74 19.64
CA LYS A 153 -11.06 -11.68 20.30
C LYS A 153 -10.13 -10.72 19.56
N GLN A 154 -9.25 -10.06 20.30
CA GLN A 154 -8.21 -9.21 19.72
C GLN A 154 -7.07 -10.06 19.14
N TYR A 155 -6.29 -9.48 18.24
CA TYR A 155 -5.27 -10.24 17.48
C TYR A 155 -4.18 -10.88 18.34
N PHE A 156 -3.90 -10.35 19.53
CA PHE A 156 -2.89 -10.91 20.44
C PHE A 156 -3.45 -12.02 21.33
N GLU A 157 -4.77 -12.21 21.35
CA GLU A 157 -5.40 -13.28 22.11
C GLU A 157 -5.31 -14.60 21.35
N PHE A 158 -5.01 -15.67 22.08
CA PHE A 158 -4.93 -17.02 21.53
C PHE A 158 -6.30 -17.69 21.46
N PRO A 159 -6.47 -18.67 20.55
CA PRO A 159 -7.68 -19.46 20.48
C PRO A 159 -7.90 -20.29 21.73
N PHE A 160 -9.17 -20.53 22.03
CA PHE A 160 -9.53 -21.22 23.26
C PHE A 160 -9.00 -22.67 23.30
N ASN A 161 -9.03 -23.38 22.18
CA ASN A 161 -8.67 -24.80 22.08
C ASN A 161 -7.27 -25.03 21.47
N ILE A 162 -6.21 -24.49 22.08
CA ILE A 162 -4.82 -24.73 21.64
C ILE A 162 -4.37 -26.20 21.75
N ALA A 163 -5.16 -27.08 22.39
CA ALA A 163 -4.86 -28.51 22.48
C ALA A 163 -5.32 -29.30 21.23
N HIS A 164 -6.02 -28.65 20.30
CA HIS A 164 -6.50 -29.28 19.07
C HIS A 164 -5.35 -29.70 18.14
N PRO A 165 -5.44 -30.83 17.42
CA PRO A 165 -4.41 -31.27 16.47
C PRO A 165 -4.03 -30.22 15.41
N ASP A 166 -5.01 -29.44 14.93
CA ASP A 166 -4.77 -28.38 13.93
C ASP A 166 -3.86 -27.26 14.44
N TRP A 167 -3.86 -26.99 15.76
CA TRP A 167 -2.91 -26.06 16.37
C TRP A 167 -1.47 -26.55 16.20
N GLY A 168 -1.25 -27.87 16.38
CA GLY A 168 0.03 -28.51 16.11
C GLY A 168 0.44 -28.41 14.64
N PHE A 169 -0.52 -28.59 13.72
CA PHE A 169 -0.26 -28.41 12.29
C PHE A 169 0.16 -26.97 11.96
N ILE A 170 -0.58 -25.97 12.42
CA ILE A 170 -0.29 -24.55 12.18
C ILE A 170 1.08 -24.16 12.75
N ASN A 171 1.37 -24.55 13.98
CA ASN A 171 2.62 -24.19 14.63
C ASN A 171 3.85 -24.80 13.97
N ASN A 172 3.71 -26.04 13.49
CA ASN A 172 4.85 -26.76 12.94
C ASN A 172 5.03 -26.56 11.43
N ASN A 173 3.97 -26.21 10.69
CA ASN A 173 4.01 -26.20 9.22
C ASN A 173 3.61 -24.87 8.57
N LEU A 174 3.04 -23.91 9.31
CA LEU A 174 2.46 -22.68 8.75
C LEU A 174 2.94 -21.41 9.46
N ASP A 175 4.23 -21.38 9.82
CA ASP A 175 4.87 -20.26 10.53
C ASP A 175 4.18 -19.87 11.85
N GLY A 176 3.39 -20.76 12.45
CA GLY A 176 2.61 -20.44 13.64
C GLY A 176 3.46 -19.91 14.80
N GLY A 177 4.71 -20.37 14.95
CA GLY A 177 5.64 -19.81 15.93
C GLY A 177 5.99 -18.33 15.72
N VAL A 178 6.17 -17.89 14.47
CA VAL A 178 6.39 -16.48 14.14
C VAL A 178 5.12 -15.68 14.43
N LEU A 179 3.96 -16.20 14.01
CA LEU A 179 2.67 -15.54 14.24
C LEU A 179 2.35 -15.41 15.74
N GLN A 180 2.67 -16.40 16.55
CA GLN A 180 2.53 -16.36 18.01
C GLN A 180 3.38 -15.25 18.65
N SER A 181 4.55 -14.96 18.10
CA SER A 181 5.44 -13.92 18.64
C SER A 181 4.95 -12.49 18.37
N ASP A 182 4.05 -12.29 17.41
CA ASP A 182 3.42 -11.00 17.10
C ASP A 182 2.31 -10.64 18.11
N THR A 183 2.69 -10.37 19.37
CA THR A 183 1.73 -10.04 20.44
C THR A 183 1.48 -8.55 20.62
N ALA A 184 2.28 -7.70 19.98
CA ALA A 184 2.17 -6.25 20.06
C ALA A 184 2.62 -5.58 18.74
N GLU A 185 2.17 -4.34 18.51
CA GLU A 185 2.74 -3.52 17.45
C GLU A 185 4.16 -3.09 17.81
N PRO A 186 5.14 -3.21 16.89
CA PRO A 186 6.50 -2.75 17.16
C PRO A 186 6.55 -1.25 17.43
N ASP A 187 7.33 -0.84 18.43
CA ASP A 187 7.54 0.58 18.74
C ASP A 187 8.34 1.32 17.65
N SER A 188 9.14 0.60 16.87
CA SER A 188 10.00 1.17 15.84
C SER A 188 10.35 0.15 14.74
N GLY A 189 11.03 0.62 13.70
CA GLY A 189 11.51 -0.22 12.60
C GLY A 189 10.51 -0.38 11.46
N PRO A 190 10.93 -1.02 10.35
CA PRO A 190 10.17 -1.09 9.10
C PRO A 190 8.86 -1.88 9.21
N TYR A 191 8.76 -2.74 10.22
CA TYR A 191 7.59 -3.58 10.52
C TYR A 191 6.47 -2.89 11.30
N ARG A 192 6.63 -1.61 11.64
CA ARG A 192 5.56 -0.83 12.25
C ARG A 192 4.57 -0.39 11.16
N LEU A 193 3.27 -0.59 11.41
CA LEU A 193 2.22 -0.26 10.46
C LEU A 193 2.11 1.26 10.24
N THR A 194 1.83 1.64 8.99
CA THR A 194 1.71 3.03 8.55
C THR A 194 0.58 3.17 7.52
N ILE A 195 -0.05 4.34 7.42
CA ILE A 195 -0.95 4.64 6.29
C ILE A 195 -0.23 5.35 5.14
N GLY A 196 1.07 5.64 5.30
CA GLY A 196 1.89 6.25 4.27
C GLY A 196 2.81 7.34 4.80
N TYR A 197 3.07 8.31 3.94
CA TYR A 197 3.97 9.42 4.22
C TYR A 197 3.28 10.75 3.93
N GLU A 198 3.54 11.74 4.78
CA GLU A 198 3.23 13.12 4.49
C GLU A 198 4.50 13.89 4.16
N LYS A 199 4.38 14.80 3.19
CA LYS A 199 5.49 15.65 2.76
C LYS A 199 5.36 17.03 3.37
N ASN A 200 6.45 17.51 3.96
CA ASN A 200 6.56 18.88 4.46
C ASN A 200 6.50 19.89 3.29
N PRO A 201 5.51 20.80 3.26
CA PRO A 201 5.41 21.81 2.19
C PRO A 201 6.55 22.81 2.18
N TRP A 202 7.18 23.03 3.33
CA TRP A 202 8.26 24.00 3.48
C TRP A 202 9.59 23.50 2.89
N VAL A 203 9.67 22.20 2.55
CA VAL A 203 10.84 21.60 1.91
C VAL A 203 10.56 21.36 0.43
N MET A 204 11.21 22.19 -0.40
CA MET A 204 11.11 22.11 -1.86
C MET A 204 12.26 21.28 -2.43
N VAL A 205 11.91 20.22 -3.16
CA VAL A 205 12.85 19.41 -3.94
C VAL A 205 13.10 20.13 -5.28
N TYR A 206 14.34 20.51 -5.55
CA TYR A 206 14.76 21.05 -6.83
C TYR A 206 16.24 20.75 -7.10
N SER A 207 16.56 20.64 -8.39
CA SER A 207 17.94 20.53 -8.85
C SER A 207 18.27 21.69 -9.78
N ALA A 208 19.56 22.04 -9.84
CA ALA A 208 20.03 23.04 -10.78
C ALA A 208 21.35 22.60 -11.41
N VAL A 209 21.56 23.04 -12.64
CA VAL A 209 22.81 22.86 -13.38
C VAL A 209 23.33 24.23 -13.75
N GLU A 210 24.60 24.48 -13.46
CA GLU A 210 25.35 25.62 -13.98
C GLU A 210 26.47 25.10 -14.87
N ALA A 211 26.54 25.62 -16.09
CA ALA A 211 27.60 25.34 -17.04
C ALA A 211 28.31 26.65 -17.42
N ARG A 212 29.64 26.61 -17.44
CA ARG A 212 30.48 27.72 -17.90
C ARG A 212 31.43 27.23 -18.98
N THR A 213 31.56 28.00 -20.05
CA THR A 213 32.51 27.74 -21.13
C THR A 213 33.03 29.07 -21.65
N THR A 214 34.17 29.06 -22.32
CA THR A 214 34.66 30.23 -23.04
C THR A 214 34.65 29.98 -24.52
N THR A 215 34.35 31.01 -25.32
CA THR A 215 34.41 30.92 -26.78
C THR A 215 35.15 32.13 -27.34
N ARG A 216 35.79 31.92 -28.48
CA ARG A 216 36.39 32.98 -29.28
C ARG A 216 35.55 33.13 -30.54
N ASN A 217 34.89 34.27 -30.68
CA ASN A 217 34.05 34.54 -31.83
C ASN A 217 34.89 34.71 -33.09
N ILE A 218 34.39 34.17 -34.20
CA ILE A 218 35.02 34.30 -35.53
C ILE A 218 35.11 35.77 -35.94
N PHE A 219 34.14 36.59 -35.53
CA PHE A 219 34.08 38.03 -35.79
C PHE A 219 34.75 38.89 -34.70
N HIS A 220 35.32 38.28 -33.66
CA HIS A 220 36.10 38.97 -32.63
C HIS A 220 37.35 38.15 -32.25
N PRO A 221 38.29 37.95 -33.20
CA PRO A 221 39.45 37.08 -32.98
C PRO A 221 40.53 37.71 -32.09
N PHE A 222 40.53 39.03 -31.94
CA PHE A 222 41.50 39.79 -31.14
C PHE A 222 40.82 40.29 -29.86
N GLY A 223 41.18 39.68 -28.73
CA GLY A 223 40.59 39.97 -27.42
C GLY A 223 40.59 38.74 -26.50
N PRO A 224 40.28 38.94 -25.20
CA PRO A 224 40.07 37.84 -24.26
C PRO A 224 38.82 37.02 -24.68
N PRO A 225 38.83 35.69 -24.48
CA PRO A 225 37.66 34.85 -24.73
C PRO A 225 36.42 35.31 -23.96
N ILE A 226 35.24 35.17 -24.57
CA ILE A 226 33.96 35.53 -23.93
C ILE A 226 33.50 34.36 -23.06
N GLU A 227 33.22 34.60 -21.78
CA GLU A 227 32.60 33.61 -20.88
C GLU A 227 31.10 33.51 -21.16
N LEU A 228 30.65 32.30 -21.48
CA LEU A 228 29.24 31.95 -21.57
C LEU A 228 28.85 31.18 -20.33
N ARG A 229 27.76 31.62 -19.69
CA ARG A 229 27.19 30.96 -18.50
C ARG A 229 25.75 30.59 -18.77
N ALA A 230 25.44 29.30 -18.66
CA ALA A 230 24.09 28.78 -18.73
C ALA A 230 23.68 28.23 -17.36
N ARG A 231 22.43 28.48 -16.97
CA ARG A 231 21.84 27.89 -15.77
C ARG A 231 20.49 27.31 -16.11
N SER A 232 20.20 26.14 -15.56
CA SER A 232 18.89 25.49 -15.66
C SER A 232 18.46 25.01 -14.28
N TYR A 233 17.16 25.08 -14.02
CA TYR A 233 16.54 24.68 -12.77
C TYR A 233 15.41 23.71 -13.08
N ALA A 234 15.38 22.58 -12.38
CA ALA A 234 14.28 21.63 -12.44
C ALA A 234 13.64 21.54 -11.05
N LYS A 235 12.34 21.85 -11.00
CA LYS A 235 11.51 21.59 -9.82
C LYS A 235 10.64 20.37 -10.14
N PRO A 236 11.08 19.14 -9.81
CA PRO A 236 10.20 17.99 -9.98
C PRO A 236 8.92 18.27 -9.19
N PHE A 237 7.76 18.18 -9.86
CA PHE A 237 6.46 18.51 -9.27
C PHE A 237 6.26 17.70 -7.98
N GLY A 238 6.49 18.35 -6.85
CA GLY A 238 6.52 17.71 -5.54
C GLY A 238 5.15 17.50 -4.91
N GLY A 239 4.10 17.32 -5.72
CA GLY A 239 2.69 17.47 -5.31
C GLY A 239 1.84 16.20 -5.41
N ARG A 240 2.43 15.00 -5.42
CA ARG A 240 1.68 13.74 -5.50
C ARG A 240 1.93 12.74 -4.35
N MET A 241 2.92 12.99 -3.49
CA MET A 241 2.95 12.32 -2.19
C MET A 241 1.96 13.06 -1.30
N GLY A 242 0.88 12.40 -0.89
CA GLY A 242 -0.19 13.02 -0.12
C GLY A 242 -0.78 12.07 0.89
N PRO A 243 -1.77 12.51 1.69
CA PRO A 243 -1.98 13.89 2.14
C PRO A 243 -1.07 14.23 3.32
N TRP A 244 -1.22 15.45 3.81
CA TRP A 244 -1.06 15.68 5.24
C TRP A 244 -2.11 14.94 6.03
N TYR A 245 -1.72 14.34 7.14
CA TYR A 245 -2.68 13.70 8.02
C TYR A 245 -3.75 14.69 8.54
N ALA A 246 -3.34 15.94 8.77
CA ALA A 246 -4.19 17.03 9.23
C ALA A 246 -4.18 18.24 8.27
N ASP A 247 -5.21 19.08 8.37
CA ASP A 247 -5.52 20.15 7.42
C ASP A 247 -4.57 21.36 7.47
N GLN A 248 -3.68 21.44 8.46
CA GLN A 248 -2.76 22.56 8.63
C GLN A 248 -1.31 22.08 8.81
N TRP A 249 -0.36 22.87 8.32
CA TRP A 249 1.07 22.64 8.56
C TRP A 249 1.77 23.95 8.97
N PRO A 250 1.89 24.22 10.27
CA PRO A 250 2.58 25.41 10.76
C PRO A 250 4.03 25.46 10.26
N SER A 251 4.52 26.65 9.95
CA SER A 251 5.93 26.83 9.55
C SER A 251 6.87 26.29 10.62
N GLY A 252 7.82 25.44 10.23
CA GLY A 252 8.77 24.81 11.14
C GLY A 252 8.24 23.58 11.89
N ALA A 253 6.95 23.24 11.75
CA ALA A 253 6.43 21.98 12.28
C ALA A 253 7.03 20.79 11.51
N GLN A 254 7.31 19.70 12.23
CA GLN A 254 7.78 18.44 11.65
C GLN A 254 6.66 17.64 10.99
N GLU A 255 5.41 17.96 11.33
CA GLU A 255 4.23 17.21 10.92
C GLU A 255 2.98 18.09 10.86
N SER A 256 1.96 17.63 10.15
CA SER A 256 0.68 18.35 10.05
C SER A 256 -0.10 18.32 11.37
N THR A 257 -0.84 19.39 11.65
CA THR A 257 -1.67 19.58 12.85
C THR A 257 -3.08 20.04 12.47
N GLY A 258 -4.04 19.96 13.40
CA GLY A 258 -5.40 20.45 13.18
C GLY A 258 -6.41 19.32 13.02
N GLN A 259 -7.38 19.50 12.14
CA GLN A 259 -8.41 18.49 11.87
C GLN A 259 -7.88 17.45 10.90
N LYS A 260 -8.18 16.18 11.18
CA LYS A 260 -7.83 15.04 10.33
C LYS A 260 -8.47 15.20 8.95
N VAL A 261 -7.66 15.14 7.89
CA VAL A 261 -8.14 15.33 6.51
C VAL A 261 -9.03 14.17 6.08
N ASP A 262 -8.64 12.94 6.44
CA ASP A 262 -9.44 11.75 6.24
C ASP A 262 -10.20 11.41 7.52
N ILE A 263 -11.49 11.74 7.59
CA ILE A 263 -12.31 11.49 8.79
C ILE A 263 -12.25 10.02 9.24
N ARG A 264 -12.01 9.07 8.34
CA ARG A 264 -11.93 7.63 8.63
C ARG A 264 -10.55 7.00 8.49
N GLY A 265 -9.52 7.82 8.33
CA GLY A 265 -8.15 7.37 8.51
C GLY A 265 -7.96 6.81 9.92
N GLN A 266 -6.90 6.04 10.16
CA GLN A 266 -6.59 5.61 11.52
C GLN A 266 -5.97 6.76 12.33
N PRO A 267 -6.11 6.78 13.65
CA PRO A 267 -5.43 7.76 14.48
C PRO A 267 -3.90 7.57 14.39
N ARG A 268 -3.18 8.68 14.20
CA ARG A 268 -1.71 8.68 14.23
C ARG A 268 -1.18 8.30 15.61
N VAL A 269 -0.22 7.39 15.64
CA VAL A 269 0.53 7.00 16.84
C VAL A 269 1.53 8.11 17.20
N GLY A 270 1.32 8.77 18.34
CA GLY A 270 2.15 9.89 18.81
C GLY A 270 1.47 11.25 18.76
N TRP A 271 0.20 11.33 18.31
CA TRP A 271 -0.66 12.48 18.57
C TRP A 271 -0.73 12.70 20.09
N ALA A 272 -0.51 13.94 20.54
CA ALA A 272 -0.16 14.33 21.91
C ALA A 272 -1.15 13.96 23.05
N ASP A 273 -2.18 13.15 22.78
CA ASP A 273 -3.36 12.99 23.63
C ASP A 273 -3.48 11.61 24.32
N GLY A 274 -2.42 10.80 24.38
CA GLY A 274 -2.48 9.51 25.10
C GLY A 274 -3.46 8.49 24.50
N LEU A 275 -3.95 8.73 23.28
CA LEU A 275 -4.92 7.90 22.54
C LEU A 275 -4.44 6.48 22.24
N LEU A 276 -3.14 6.20 22.36
CA LEU A 276 -2.61 4.84 22.24
C LEU A 276 -3.02 3.94 23.42
N ALA A 277 -3.34 4.54 24.57
CA ALA A 277 -3.79 3.81 25.74
C ALA A 277 -5.31 3.56 25.74
N ASN A 278 -6.10 4.32 24.97
CA ASN A 278 -7.54 4.12 24.94
C ASN A 278 -7.91 2.97 23.97
N LYS A 279 -8.09 1.79 24.55
CA LYS A 279 -8.57 0.59 23.86
C LYS A 279 -10.00 0.73 23.29
N ASP A 280 -10.76 1.72 23.77
CA ASP A 280 -12.16 1.93 23.40
C ASP A 280 -12.32 3.04 22.35
N ASP A 281 -11.23 3.53 21.75
CA ASP A 281 -11.27 4.52 20.67
C ASP A 281 -11.93 3.91 19.40
N PRO A 282 -13.10 4.43 18.96
CA PRO A 282 -13.81 3.92 17.80
C PRO A 282 -13.02 4.07 16.49
N ASP A 283 -12.10 5.04 16.40
CA ASP A 283 -11.30 5.28 15.18
C ASP A 283 -10.20 4.22 14.97
N ARG A 284 -9.92 3.38 15.98
CA ARG A 284 -9.02 2.23 15.86
C ARG A 284 -9.67 1.01 15.22
N PHE A 285 -11.00 0.99 15.14
CA PHE A 285 -11.73 -0.09 14.48
C PHE A 285 -11.64 0.04 12.96
N PRO A 286 -11.61 -1.08 12.22
CA PRO A 286 -11.44 -1.08 10.78
C PRO A 286 -12.71 -0.65 10.04
N ASN A 287 -12.97 0.66 10.00
CA ASN A 287 -13.87 1.31 9.06
C ASN A 287 -13.10 2.28 8.16
N TYR A 288 -12.01 1.80 7.57
CA TYR A 288 -11.08 2.65 6.84
C TYR A 288 -11.68 3.17 5.54
N SER A 289 -11.28 4.38 5.18
CA SER A 289 -11.49 4.94 3.86
C SER A 289 -10.78 4.09 2.81
N ARG A 290 -11.48 3.75 1.73
CA ARG A 290 -10.86 3.11 0.58
C ARG A 290 -10.08 4.07 -0.31
N PHE A 291 -10.48 5.33 -0.29
CA PHE A 291 -9.87 6.40 -1.06
C PHE A 291 -10.02 7.71 -0.29
N PRO A 292 -9.22 8.74 -0.64
CA PRO A 292 -9.35 10.06 -0.04
C PRO A 292 -10.78 10.60 -0.07
N GLY A 293 -11.38 10.83 1.10
CA GLY A 293 -12.74 11.37 1.22
C GLY A 293 -13.87 10.34 1.10
N ASP A 294 -13.59 9.04 1.24
CA ASP A 294 -14.61 7.98 1.25
C ASP A 294 -15.67 8.22 2.34
N PRO A 295 -16.94 8.53 1.97
CA PRO A 295 -18.02 8.82 2.91
C PRO A 295 -18.80 7.57 3.34
N LEU A 296 -18.47 6.37 2.84
CA LEU A 296 -19.06 5.09 3.30
C LEU A 296 -18.14 4.21 4.16
N GLY A 297 -16.89 3.99 3.73
CA GLY A 297 -15.91 3.21 4.47
C GLY A 297 -16.17 1.70 4.45
N LEU A 298 -15.16 0.91 4.79
CA LEU A 298 -15.19 -0.55 4.69
C LEU A 298 -16.21 -1.25 5.59
N ALA A 299 -16.64 -0.63 6.69
CA ALA A 299 -17.65 -1.19 7.58
C ALA A 299 -19.09 -0.87 7.17
N SER A 300 -19.30 -0.09 6.09
CA SER A 300 -20.66 0.24 5.63
C SER A 300 -21.45 -1.00 5.19
N VAL A 301 -22.77 -0.94 5.34
CA VAL A 301 -23.68 -1.99 4.83
C VAL A 301 -23.49 -2.19 3.34
N LEU A 302 -23.25 -1.11 2.58
CA LEU A 302 -22.94 -1.21 1.16
C LEU A 302 -21.66 -2.05 0.96
N ALA A 303 -20.57 -1.77 1.69
CA ALA A 303 -19.28 -2.48 1.63
C ALA A 303 -19.43 -3.97 1.93
N GLN A 304 -20.20 -4.30 2.95
CA GLN A 304 -20.47 -5.67 3.37
C GLN A 304 -21.45 -6.40 2.43
N SER A 305 -22.39 -5.68 1.81
CA SER A 305 -23.34 -6.26 0.84
C SER A 305 -22.64 -6.66 -0.46
N ALA A 306 -21.62 -5.90 -0.89
CA ALA A 306 -20.79 -6.22 -2.04
C ALA A 306 -20.12 -7.60 -1.91
N SER A 307 -19.71 -7.96 -0.70
CA SER A 307 -19.12 -9.26 -0.38
C SER A 307 -20.15 -10.37 -0.13
N THR A 308 -21.42 -10.04 0.12
CA THR A 308 -22.48 -11.05 0.34
C THR A 308 -22.80 -11.81 -0.94
N ASN A 309 -22.79 -11.14 -2.10
CA ASN A 309 -23.02 -11.78 -3.40
C ASN A 309 -21.83 -12.65 -3.85
N LEU A 310 -20.63 -12.42 -3.32
CA LEU A 310 -19.46 -13.29 -3.52
C LEU A 310 -19.70 -14.69 -2.95
N ARG A 311 -20.36 -14.78 -1.78
CA ARG A 311 -20.62 -16.07 -1.10
C ARG A 311 -21.46 -17.04 -1.94
N ASN A 312 -22.40 -16.53 -2.73
CA ASN A 312 -23.24 -17.35 -3.60
C ASN A 312 -22.54 -17.78 -4.90
N GLN A 313 -21.38 -17.19 -5.20
CA GLN A 313 -20.65 -17.40 -6.43
C GLN A 313 -19.36 -18.23 -6.25
N PHE A 314 -18.90 -18.46 -5.02
CA PHE A 314 -17.63 -19.15 -4.74
C PHE A 314 -17.76 -20.24 -3.68
N GLN A 315 -17.14 -21.39 -3.95
CA GLN A 315 -16.67 -22.30 -2.92
C GLN A 315 -15.25 -21.86 -2.54
N GLY A 316 -15.10 -21.25 -1.36
CA GLY A 316 -13.79 -20.83 -0.86
C GLY A 316 -12.93 -22.05 -0.51
N SER A 317 -11.63 -21.98 -0.82
CA SER A 317 -10.63 -22.96 -0.39
C SER A 317 -9.48 -22.23 0.28
N LEU A 318 -8.97 -22.76 1.39
CA LEU A 318 -7.77 -22.25 2.05
C LEU A 318 -6.55 -22.31 1.12
N ASP A 319 -6.53 -23.26 0.16
CA ASP A 319 -5.49 -23.34 -0.87
C ASP A 319 -5.38 -22.06 -1.71
N PHE A 320 -6.46 -21.28 -1.83
CA PHE A 320 -6.43 -20.02 -2.58
C PHE A 320 -5.62 -18.94 -1.88
N TYR A 321 -5.49 -19.00 -0.58
CA TYR A 321 -4.77 -18.01 0.22
C TYR A 321 -3.39 -18.52 0.66
N PHE A 322 -2.88 -19.55 -0.01
CA PHE A 322 -1.58 -20.16 0.29
C PHE A 322 -0.45 -19.13 0.41
N ASP A 323 -0.36 -18.23 -0.57
CA ASP A 323 0.73 -17.27 -0.64
C ASP A 323 0.68 -16.21 0.46
N VAL A 324 -0.49 -15.95 1.05
CA VAL A 324 -0.62 -15.06 2.21
C VAL A 324 0.15 -15.61 3.40
N TYR A 325 0.24 -16.94 3.55
CA TYR A 325 0.86 -17.53 4.74
C TYR A 325 2.19 -18.26 4.49
N SER A 326 2.54 -18.56 3.24
CA SER A 326 3.78 -19.30 2.92
C SER A 326 4.89 -18.44 2.33
N SER A 327 4.54 -17.25 1.82
CA SER A 327 5.48 -16.39 1.08
C SER A 327 6.16 -15.35 1.97
N HIS A 328 6.10 -15.52 3.30
CA HIS A 328 6.76 -14.64 4.27
C HIS A 328 8.28 -14.65 4.20
N VAL A 329 8.87 -15.48 3.35
CA VAL A 329 10.31 -15.46 3.07
C VAL A 329 10.64 -14.17 2.31
N LEU A 330 11.54 -13.37 2.89
CA LEU A 330 12.16 -12.22 2.22
C LEU A 330 12.64 -12.65 0.81
N GLY A 331 12.10 -12.04 -0.25
CA GLY A 331 12.46 -12.39 -1.63
C GLY A 331 11.51 -13.34 -2.38
N GLY A 332 10.37 -13.75 -1.81
CA GLY A 332 9.40 -14.64 -2.47
C GLY A 332 8.71 -14.10 -3.74
N THR A 333 7.82 -14.89 -4.35
CA THR A 333 7.01 -14.44 -5.51
C THR A 333 5.98 -13.34 -5.14
N ASN A 334 5.77 -13.12 -3.84
CA ASN A 334 5.28 -11.89 -3.19
C ASN A 334 3.91 -11.38 -3.61
N ASP A 335 3.11 -12.22 -4.26
CA ASP A 335 1.75 -11.92 -4.66
C ASP A 335 0.77 -12.31 -3.54
N PRO A 336 0.19 -11.35 -2.80
CA PRO A 336 -0.73 -11.66 -1.72
C PRO A 336 -2.14 -12.01 -2.23
N LEU A 337 -2.38 -11.89 -3.54
CA LEU A 337 -3.69 -12.14 -4.12
C LEU A 337 -3.96 -13.64 -4.23
N ALA A 338 -5.23 -14.00 -4.17
CA ALA A 338 -5.68 -15.37 -4.24
C ALA A 338 -5.08 -16.11 -5.44
N TRP A 339 -4.65 -17.35 -5.21
CA TRP A 339 -3.98 -18.18 -6.19
C TRP A 339 -4.30 -19.65 -5.97
N ASN A 340 -4.79 -20.35 -6.99
CA ASN A 340 -4.94 -21.80 -6.89
C ASN A 340 -3.59 -22.49 -7.14
N ARG A 341 -2.88 -22.80 -6.05
CA ARG A 341 -1.57 -23.48 -6.13
C ARG A 341 -1.64 -24.85 -6.78
N LYS A 342 -2.66 -25.65 -6.47
CA LYS A 342 -2.81 -27.02 -6.99
C LYS A 342 -2.90 -27.06 -8.52
N LEU A 343 -3.60 -26.08 -9.09
CA LEU A 343 -3.77 -25.95 -10.54
C LEU A 343 -2.77 -24.96 -11.18
N ASN A 344 -1.91 -24.35 -10.35
CA ASN A 344 -1.05 -23.23 -10.74
C ASN A 344 -1.81 -22.17 -11.57
N ASN A 345 -2.98 -21.74 -11.08
CA ASN A 345 -3.92 -20.94 -11.84
C ASN A 345 -4.44 -19.73 -11.05
N GLY A 346 -4.27 -18.53 -11.63
CA GLY A 346 -4.81 -17.27 -11.12
C GLY A 346 -6.17 -16.89 -11.70
N ASN A 347 -6.62 -17.57 -12.76
CA ASN A 347 -7.95 -17.36 -13.32
C ASN A 347 -9.04 -18.04 -12.46
N ILE A 348 -9.01 -17.75 -11.17
CA ILE A 348 -10.03 -18.10 -10.21
C ILE A 348 -10.80 -16.83 -9.88
N ARG A 349 -12.12 -16.96 -9.74
CA ARG A 349 -12.97 -15.80 -9.49
C ARG A 349 -12.56 -15.01 -8.23
N PRO A 350 -12.17 -15.61 -7.08
CA PRO A 350 -11.66 -14.86 -5.94
C PRO A 350 -10.53 -13.89 -6.30
N ARG A 351 -9.53 -14.36 -7.07
CA ARG A 351 -8.44 -13.50 -7.55
C ARG A 351 -8.94 -12.41 -8.49
N MET A 352 -9.84 -12.71 -9.42
CA MET A 352 -10.37 -11.70 -10.34
C MET A 352 -11.16 -10.62 -9.61
N TYR A 353 -11.93 -11.01 -8.59
CA TYR A 353 -12.61 -10.08 -7.70
C TYR A 353 -11.62 -9.28 -6.85
N GLU A 354 -10.58 -9.90 -6.33
CA GLU A 354 -9.51 -9.23 -5.62
C GLU A 354 -8.76 -8.24 -6.52
N ILE A 355 -8.31 -8.64 -7.70
CA ILE A 355 -7.69 -7.75 -8.68
C ILE A 355 -8.60 -6.56 -9.05
N ALA A 356 -9.90 -6.80 -9.18
CA ALA A 356 -10.82 -5.76 -9.62
C ALA A 356 -11.31 -4.87 -8.45
N ALA A 357 -11.50 -5.44 -7.26
CA ALA A 357 -12.08 -4.79 -6.09
C ALA A 357 -11.06 -4.39 -5.01
N ILE A 358 -9.84 -4.92 -5.02
CA ILE A 358 -8.72 -4.37 -4.25
C ILE A 358 -8.29 -3.11 -4.99
N ALA A 359 -8.99 -2.02 -4.67
CA ALA A 359 -8.33 -0.75 -4.64
C ALA A 359 -7.04 -0.95 -3.82
N PRO A 360 -5.85 -0.57 -4.34
CA PRO A 360 -4.68 -0.44 -3.51
C PRO A 360 -5.11 0.36 -2.27
N ASP A 361 -4.61 -0.01 -1.10
CA ASP A 361 -4.99 0.70 0.11
C ASP A 361 -4.46 2.15 0.06
N LEU A 362 -4.73 2.96 1.09
CA LEU A 362 -4.25 4.35 1.11
C LEU A 362 -2.71 4.45 1.00
N PHE A 363 -1.99 3.45 1.50
CA PHE A 363 -0.54 3.37 1.39
C PHE A 363 -0.12 3.14 -0.08
N ASP A 364 -0.74 2.17 -0.75
CA ASP A 364 -0.45 1.81 -2.12
C ASP A 364 -0.96 2.83 -3.15
N ILE A 365 -2.10 3.48 -2.91
CA ILE A 365 -2.59 4.58 -3.76
C ILE A 365 -1.57 5.72 -3.75
N THR A 366 -0.96 6.03 -2.60
CA THR A 366 0.11 7.03 -2.52
C THR A 366 1.26 6.70 -3.49
N TYR A 367 1.59 5.43 -3.61
CA TYR A 367 2.62 4.92 -4.51
C TYR A 367 2.20 4.91 -5.99
N TYR A 368 1.04 4.35 -6.31
CA TYR A 368 0.54 4.21 -7.69
C TYR A 368 -0.05 5.49 -8.28
N SER A 369 -0.26 6.53 -7.47
CA SER A 369 -0.64 7.88 -7.92
C SER A 369 0.39 8.49 -8.89
N ILE A 370 1.65 8.06 -8.79
CA ILE A 370 2.73 8.48 -9.66
C ILE A 370 2.59 7.76 -11.01
N ASP A 371 2.59 6.43 -10.97
CA ASP A 371 2.48 5.58 -12.13
C ASP A 371 1.86 4.20 -11.79
N PRO A 372 0.73 3.83 -12.41
CA PRO A 372 0.10 2.52 -12.21
C PRO A 372 0.86 1.36 -12.88
N ASN A 373 1.90 1.63 -13.67
CA ASN A 373 2.82 0.62 -14.21
C ASN A 373 4.23 0.83 -13.64
N TYR A 374 4.34 0.77 -12.31
CA TYR A 374 5.60 1.05 -11.63
C TYR A 374 6.68 0.04 -12.02
N TRP A 375 6.37 -1.25 -12.08
CA TRP A 375 7.40 -2.27 -12.32
C TRP A 375 8.04 -2.13 -13.70
N GLY A 376 7.21 -1.88 -14.72
CA GLY A 376 7.67 -1.67 -16.09
C GLY A 376 8.54 -0.43 -16.25
N ASN A 377 8.19 0.67 -15.58
CA ASN A 377 8.84 1.98 -15.77
C ASN A 377 10.01 2.24 -14.81
N TYR A 378 9.96 1.71 -13.60
CA TYR A 378 10.87 2.04 -12.51
C TYR A 378 11.42 0.81 -11.77
N GLY A 379 10.55 -0.12 -11.35
CA GLY A 379 10.94 -1.20 -10.44
C GLY A 379 12.06 -2.09 -10.95
N SER A 380 12.00 -2.49 -12.23
CA SER A 380 13.06 -3.31 -12.83
C SER A 380 14.42 -2.60 -12.94
N ARG A 381 14.42 -1.27 -13.03
CA ARG A 381 15.65 -0.45 -13.07
C ARG A 381 16.24 -0.31 -11.67
N ILE A 382 15.38 -0.03 -10.69
CA ILE A 382 15.74 0.06 -9.28
C ILE A 382 16.33 -1.25 -8.76
N GLU A 383 15.73 -2.39 -9.10
CA GLU A 383 16.25 -3.71 -8.71
C GLU A 383 17.67 -3.94 -9.26
N ARG A 384 17.93 -3.57 -10.53
CA ARG A 384 19.29 -3.64 -11.11
C ARG A 384 20.26 -2.68 -10.46
N ALA A 385 19.79 -1.50 -10.05
CA ALA A 385 20.57 -0.44 -9.44
C ALA A 385 20.65 -0.54 -7.89
N ARG A 386 20.22 -1.66 -7.29
CA ARG A 386 19.98 -1.76 -5.85
C ARG A 386 21.16 -1.34 -4.97
N GLN A 387 22.36 -1.82 -5.31
CA GLN A 387 23.58 -1.51 -4.55
C GLN A 387 23.92 -0.02 -4.65
N ALA A 388 23.79 0.57 -5.85
CA ALA A 388 24.03 2.00 -6.05
C ALA A 388 23.02 2.87 -5.28
N LEU A 389 21.77 2.42 -5.16
CA LEU A 389 20.72 3.09 -4.38
C LEU A 389 20.84 2.87 -2.87
N GLY A 390 21.69 1.94 -2.43
CA GLY A 390 21.88 1.60 -1.01
C GLY A 390 20.76 0.72 -0.45
N LEU A 391 20.09 -0.06 -1.30
CA LEU A 391 19.12 -1.07 -0.88
C LEU A 391 19.86 -2.30 -0.34
N PRO A 392 19.46 -2.86 0.82
CA PRO A 392 19.99 -4.13 1.32
C PRO A 392 19.84 -5.27 0.30
N GLU A 393 20.76 -6.25 0.28
CA GLU A 393 20.75 -7.38 -0.67
C GLU A 393 19.62 -8.39 -0.42
N ASP A 394 19.14 -8.46 0.81
CA ASP A 394 18.03 -9.31 1.25
C ASP A 394 16.66 -8.62 1.09
N LEU A 395 16.63 -7.31 0.86
CA LEU A 395 15.39 -6.57 0.68
C LEU A 395 14.80 -6.78 -0.71
N PRO A 396 13.61 -7.38 -0.87
CA PRO A 396 12.97 -7.51 -2.17
C PRO A 396 12.40 -6.17 -2.65
N VAL A 397 12.73 -5.77 -3.88
CA VAL A 397 11.96 -4.73 -4.58
C VAL A 397 10.67 -5.37 -5.09
N ARG A 398 9.55 -4.99 -4.47
CA ARG A 398 8.23 -5.49 -4.83
C ARG A 398 7.84 -5.03 -6.25
N ALA A 399 7.27 -5.94 -7.02
CA ALA A 399 6.62 -5.62 -8.28
C ALA A 399 5.24 -5.00 -8.04
N ASP A 400 4.53 -4.67 -9.12
CA ASP A 400 3.17 -4.13 -9.01
C ASP A 400 2.24 -5.16 -8.34
N LEU A 401 1.21 -4.67 -7.62
CA LEU A 401 0.23 -5.53 -6.96
C LEU A 401 -0.36 -6.53 -7.97
N GLY A 402 -0.49 -7.79 -7.58
CA GLY A 402 -0.97 -8.88 -8.45
C GLY A 402 0.06 -9.40 -9.46
N SER A 403 1.27 -8.83 -9.52
CA SER A 403 2.39 -9.40 -10.26
C SER A 403 2.87 -10.69 -9.60
N ARG A 404 3.25 -11.67 -10.42
CA ARG A 404 3.79 -12.94 -9.95
C ARG A 404 5.03 -13.34 -10.75
N GLY A 405 6.20 -13.28 -10.11
CA GLY A 405 7.47 -13.56 -10.79
C GLY A 405 7.63 -14.97 -11.36
N GLY A 406 6.91 -15.95 -10.82
CA GLY A 406 6.95 -17.36 -11.27
C GLY A 406 6.00 -17.71 -12.40
N VAL A 407 5.25 -16.75 -12.95
CA VAL A 407 4.28 -16.95 -14.03
C VAL A 407 4.51 -15.86 -15.08
N ASP A 408 4.94 -16.26 -16.28
CA ASP A 408 5.40 -15.32 -17.32
C ASP A 408 4.35 -14.28 -17.69
N GLU A 409 3.07 -14.68 -17.79
CA GLU A 409 1.96 -13.75 -18.12
C GLU A 409 1.70 -12.73 -17.01
N LEU A 410 2.04 -13.06 -15.76
CA LEU A 410 1.78 -12.23 -14.60
C LEU A 410 3.02 -11.51 -14.07
N ARG A 411 4.21 -11.81 -14.60
CA ARG A 411 5.47 -11.20 -14.16
C ARG A 411 5.47 -9.68 -14.32
N ASN A 412 4.84 -9.16 -15.37
CA ASN A 412 4.73 -7.73 -15.64
C ASN A 412 3.30 -7.22 -15.43
N PHE A 413 2.51 -7.94 -14.64
CA PHE A 413 1.14 -7.54 -14.35
C PHE A 413 1.12 -6.25 -13.52
N SER A 414 0.43 -5.22 -14.01
CA SER A 414 0.44 -3.87 -13.43
C SER A 414 -0.95 -3.45 -12.93
N VAL A 415 -1.00 -2.42 -12.07
CA VAL A 415 -2.27 -1.81 -11.63
C VAL A 415 -3.04 -1.25 -12.83
N GLN A 416 -2.36 -0.82 -13.88
CA GLN A 416 -3.03 -0.43 -15.12
C GLN A 416 -3.83 -1.58 -15.75
N GLN A 417 -3.27 -2.78 -15.79
CA GLN A 417 -3.98 -3.96 -16.30
C GLN A 417 -5.10 -4.43 -15.36
N GLN A 418 -4.96 -4.19 -14.04
CA GLN A 418 -6.07 -4.39 -13.10
C GLN A 418 -7.27 -3.50 -13.44
N MET A 419 -7.03 -2.24 -13.81
CA MET A 419 -8.11 -1.32 -14.23
C MET A 419 -8.81 -1.78 -15.51
N GLU A 420 -8.06 -2.37 -16.45
CA GLU A 420 -8.62 -2.97 -17.66
C GLU A 420 -9.51 -4.18 -17.31
N LEU A 421 -9.08 -5.02 -16.37
CA LEU A 421 -9.87 -6.14 -15.85
C LEU A 421 -11.13 -5.67 -15.13
N ALA A 422 -11.02 -4.65 -14.27
CA ALA A 422 -12.16 -4.07 -13.54
C ALA A 422 -13.24 -3.46 -14.47
N ASN A 423 -12.88 -3.18 -15.72
CA ASN A 423 -13.81 -2.69 -16.73
C ASN A 423 -14.50 -3.80 -17.55
N ARG A 424 -14.13 -5.07 -17.36
CA ARG A 424 -14.76 -6.19 -18.09
C ARG A 424 -16.22 -6.39 -17.64
N PRO A 425 -17.16 -6.68 -18.57
CA PRO A 425 -18.58 -6.84 -18.24
C PRO A 425 -18.89 -7.95 -17.23
N ASP A 426 -18.11 -9.04 -17.24
CA ASP A 426 -18.28 -10.19 -16.34
C ASP A 426 -17.85 -9.90 -14.90
N LEU A 427 -17.01 -8.88 -14.68
CA LEU A 427 -16.60 -8.41 -13.36
C LEU A 427 -17.35 -7.16 -12.92
N ARG A 428 -18.11 -6.51 -13.81
CA ARG A 428 -18.98 -5.38 -13.47
C ARG A 428 -20.26 -5.90 -12.80
N THR A 429 -20.23 -6.01 -11.48
CA THR A 429 -21.45 -6.16 -10.68
C THR A 429 -21.94 -4.78 -10.23
N ASN A 430 -23.26 -4.59 -10.18
CA ASN A 430 -23.86 -3.36 -9.64
C ASN A 430 -23.63 -3.21 -8.12
N ASP A 431 -23.27 -4.31 -7.45
CA ASP A 431 -23.15 -4.37 -6.00
C ASP A 431 -21.72 -4.11 -5.50
N ALA A 432 -20.71 -4.21 -6.36
CA ALA A 432 -19.35 -3.83 -6.00
C ALA A 432 -19.06 -2.40 -6.48
N PHE A 433 -18.79 -1.52 -5.52
CA PHE A 433 -18.78 -0.07 -5.72
C PHE A 433 -17.38 0.55 -5.55
N TYR A 434 -16.36 -0.27 -5.30
CA TYR A 434 -14.97 0.17 -5.06
C TYR A 434 -13.99 -0.31 -6.13
N TYR A 435 -14.44 -0.40 -7.39
CA TYR A 435 -13.57 -0.76 -8.49
C TYR A 435 -12.66 0.42 -8.87
N ILE A 436 -11.36 0.15 -9.00
CA ILE A 436 -10.46 1.08 -9.66
C ILE A 436 -10.57 0.86 -11.16
N ARG A 437 -11.35 1.74 -11.80
CA ARG A 437 -11.63 1.66 -13.24
C ARG A 437 -10.83 2.68 -14.05
N ASN A 438 -10.25 3.68 -13.40
CA ASN A 438 -9.55 4.77 -14.04
C ASN A 438 -8.37 5.24 -13.17
N LYS A 439 -7.29 5.69 -13.82
CA LYS A 439 -6.11 6.26 -13.16
C LYS A 439 -6.46 7.45 -12.25
N VAL A 440 -7.54 8.19 -12.54
CA VAL A 440 -8.00 9.27 -11.64
C VAL A 440 -8.39 8.76 -10.25
N HIS A 441 -8.82 7.50 -10.12
CA HIS A 441 -9.12 6.87 -8.82
C HIS A 441 -7.84 6.55 -8.00
N LEU A 442 -6.65 6.70 -8.60
CA LEU A 442 -5.37 6.54 -7.92
C LEU A 442 -4.78 7.89 -7.50
N LEU A 443 -5.42 9.01 -7.84
CA LEU A 443 -4.88 10.32 -7.54
C LEU A 443 -5.12 10.66 -6.06
N THR A 444 -4.02 10.77 -5.32
CA THR A 444 -3.95 11.28 -3.94
C THR A 444 -3.78 12.79 -3.90
N GLY A 445 -4.33 13.53 -4.88
CA GLY A 445 -4.24 14.99 -4.89
C GLY A 445 -5.20 15.60 -3.87
N TRP A 446 -4.81 15.64 -2.60
CA TRP A 446 -5.63 16.17 -1.50
C TRP A 446 -5.66 17.70 -1.48
N LEU A 447 -6.23 18.28 -2.53
CA LEU A 447 -6.84 19.60 -2.41
C LEU A 447 -8.33 19.37 -2.15
N PRO A 448 -8.92 19.94 -1.08
CA PRO A 448 -10.36 19.97 -0.89
C PRO A 448 -10.96 20.86 -1.98
N GLY A 449 -11.09 20.31 -3.18
CA GLY A 449 -11.77 20.90 -4.31
C GLY A 449 -13.11 20.19 -4.51
N PRO A 450 -14.16 20.89 -4.97
CA PRO A 450 -15.49 20.30 -5.20
C PRO A 450 -15.50 19.04 -6.10
N GLN A 451 -14.42 18.79 -6.84
CA GLN A 451 -14.29 17.67 -7.79
C GLN A 451 -13.48 16.47 -7.27
N ALA A 452 -12.88 16.56 -6.07
CA ALA A 452 -12.17 15.43 -5.44
C ALA A 452 -13.09 14.25 -5.10
N ASN A 453 -14.41 14.47 -5.12
CA ASN A 453 -15.45 13.50 -4.77
C ASN A 453 -15.92 12.62 -5.94
N THR A 454 -15.28 12.68 -7.11
CA THR A 454 -15.76 11.99 -8.33
C THR A 454 -15.26 10.54 -8.44
N TYR A 455 -15.35 9.76 -7.36
CA TYR A 455 -15.34 8.29 -7.45
C TYR A 455 -16.70 7.73 -7.85
N PHE A 456 -17.74 8.54 -7.69
CA PHE A 456 -19.09 8.25 -8.12
C PHE A 456 -19.30 8.94 -9.48
N PRO A 457 -19.64 8.19 -10.55
CA PRO A 457 -20.15 8.81 -11.75
C PRO A 457 -21.51 9.42 -11.38
N ALA A 458 -21.55 10.73 -11.21
CA ALA A 458 -22.80 11.47 -11.31
C ALA A 458 -23.18 11.42 -12.80
N ASP A 459 -23.89 10.39 -13.23
CA ASP A 459 -24.62 10.41 -14.52
C ASP A 459 -23.85 9.90 -15.75
N GLY A 460 -23.09 8.80 -15.65
CA GLY A 460 -22.75 7.95 -16.81
C GLY A 460 -22.05 8.61 -18.02
N GLN A 461 -21.67 9.88 -17.94
CA GLN A 461 -21.05 10.64 -19.02
C GLN A 461 -19.59 10.90 -18.66
N SER A 462 -18.72 10.33 -19.49
CA SER A 462 -17.30 10.63 -19.53
C SER A 462 -17.10 12.03 -20.11
N SER A 463 -17.08 13.06 -19.27
CA SER A 463 -16.51 14.35 -19.67
C SER A 463 -15.58 14.87 -18.59
N LEU A 464 -14.29 14.83 -18.92
CA LEU A 464 -13.19 15.46 -18.21
C LEU A 464 -13.45 16.97 -18.03
N PRO A 465 -13.03 17.57 -16.91
CA PRO A 465 -12.52 18.93 -16.92
C PRO A 465 -11.02 18.89 -17.16
N VAL A 466 -10.63 19.31 -18.35
CA VAL A 466 -9.28 19.82 -18.64
C VAL A 466 -9.18 21.19 -17.97
N GLY A 467 -8.19 21.38 -17.10
CA GLY A 467 -7.65 22.69 -16.72
C GLY A 467 -8.52 23.56 -15.82
N ASP A 468 -8.18 23.61 -14.52
CA ASP A 468 -8.12 24.84 -13.70
C ASP A 468 -8.07 24.48 -12.20
N SER A 469 -7.04 23.75 -11.77
CA SER A 469 -6.60 23.84 -10.38
C SER A 469 -5.74 25.09 -10.25
N LYS A 470 -6.39 26.24 -10.05
CA LYS A 470 -5.71 27.42 -9.52
C LYS A 470 -5.20 27.06 -8.14
N PHE A 471 -3.92 26.70 -8.06
CA PHE A 471 -3.17 26.75 -6.81
C PHE A 471 -3.30 28.16 -6.23
N PRO A 472 -3.56 28.33 -4.92
CA PRO A 472 -3.24 29.57 -4.25
C PRO A 472 -1.73 29.59 -4.03
N PHE A 473 -0.94 29.78 -5.10
CA PHE A 473 0.44 30.27 -4.94
C PHE A 473 0.36 31.76 -4.62
N GLY A 474 -0.08 32.05 -3.39
CA GLY A 474 -0.25 33.40 -2.84
C GLY A 474 0.60 33.64 -1.60
N MET A 475 1.68 32.88 -1.38
CA MET A 475 2.64 33.12 -0.30
C MET A 475 4.08 32.84 -0.75
N CYS A 476 4.54 33.58 -1.76
CA CYS A 476 5.92 34.06 -1.73
C CYS A 476 5.84 35.49 -1.18
N PRO A 477 6.51 35.83 -0.05
CA PRO A 477 6.78 37.22 0.22
C PRO A 477 7.54 37.76 -0.99
N LYS A 478 7.04 38.85 -1.60
CA LYS A 478 7.86 39.61 -2.54
C LYS A 478 9.16 39.96 -1.83
N PRO A 479 10.34 39.75 -2.42
CA PRO A 479 11.55 40.37 -1.91
C PRO A 479 11.32 41.87 -1.94
N ASP A 480 11.35 42.49 -0.77
CA ASP A 480 11.28 43.93 -0.62
C ASP A 480 12.62 44.49 -1.10
N TYR A 481 12.66 44.94 -2.35
CA TYR A 481 13.77 45.69 -2.90
C TYR A 481 13.47 47.17 -2.74
N SER A 482 13.50 47.66 -1.50
CA SER A 482 13.65 49.08 -1.21
C SER A 482 14.95 49.30 -0.43
N THR A 483 15.94 49.81 -1.16
CA THR A 483 17.15 50.55 -0.74
C THR A 483 17.90 50.11 0.51
#